data_AF-A0A8J6JNN2-F1
#
_entry.id   AF-A0A8J6JNN2-F1
#
_cell.length_a   1.000
_cell.length_b   1.000
_cell.length_c   1.000
_cell.angle_alpha   90.00
_cell.angle_beta   90.00
_cell.angle_gamma   90.00
#
_symmetry.space_group_name_H-M   'P 1'
#
loop_
_entity.id
_entity.type
_entity.pdbx_description
1 polymer ?
#
loop_
_entity_poly.entity_id
_entity_poly.type
_entity_poly.pdbx_seq_one_letter_code
_entity_poly.pdbx_strand_id
1 'polypeptide(L)'
;RAPNYGTMGQPFDPNYMMPPGKAMTSAWMNPALGPAMVSEGAPLVNPAVVTDGPTAPPSDWEVIPGYEGMGGDDGGKFLPPPQPGPIPGSVPTPANTSWTIPSISEDDARIALMDYAKSKCCYRSTAAQEMDFHELRPFNTYRYRLETFTESRTCKWVTAPYTGQAVDSPMCGIPPQPWDIPIQIPAMFTDKEMNMPVPHTSSLKACPQCLGIGRTVCNKCHGTGRIRCWICNGTGRRINDTCHQCRGQGTQSCKTCHSTRYVTCVGCSGRGQILNYINLIVTW
;
A
#
# COMPACT_ATOMS: atom_id res chain seq x y z
N ARG A 1 45.16 19.35 15.71
CA ARG A 1 45.00 18.86 14.31
C ARG A 1 45.08 17.33 14.38
N ALA A 2 43.94 16.66 14.54
CA ALA A 2 43.86 15.20 14.61
C ALA A 2 43.73 14.62 13.19
N PRO A 3 44.37 13.48 12.85
CA PRO A 3 44.00 12.71 11.68
C PRO A 3 43.23 11.44 12.05
N ASN A 4 42.04 11.33 11.44
CA ASN A 4 41.35 10.14 10.93
C ASN A 4 41.63 8.76 11.56
N TYR A 5 40.62 8.23 12.25
CA TYR A 5 40.41 6.79 12.38
C TYR A 5 39.89 6.22 11.05
N GLY A 6 40.75 5.45 10.39
CA GLY A 6 40.38 4.62 9.24
C GLY A 6 39.46 3.47 9.66
N THR A 7 38.50 3.20 8.79
CA THR A 7 37.56 2.08 8.80
C THR A 7 38.26 0.73 9.00
N MET A 8 37.96 0.03 10.10
CA MET A 8 38.27 -1.39 10.23
C MET A 8 37.33 -2.18 9.31
N GLY A 9 37.93 -2.99 8.43
CA GLY A 9 37.24 -3.82 7.46
C GLY A 9 36.33 -4.87 8.11
N GLN A 10 35.25 -5.18 7.40
CA GLN A 10 34.29 -6.22 7.76
C GLN A 10 34.93 -7.61 7.70
N PRO A 11 34.52 -8.57 8.56
CA PRO A 11 34.73 -9.98 8.28
C PRO A 11 33.81 -10.41 7.13
N PHE A 12 34.43 -11.02 6.13
CA PHE A 12 33.79 -11.69 4.98
C PHE A 12 32.83 -12.78 5.47
N ASP A 13 31.56 -12.69 5.08
CA ASP A 13 30.65 -13.84 5.03
C ASP A 13 30.77 -14.45 3.62
N PRO A 14 31.17 -15.72 3.45
CA PRO A 14 31.35 -16.33 2.14
C PRO A 14 30.09 -16.41 1.27
N ASN A 15 28.90 -16.14 1.83
CA ASN A 15 27.62 -16.31 1.13
C ASN A 15 26.81 -15.02 0.95
N TYR A 16 27.37 -13.83 1.18
CA TYR A 16 26.62 -12.58 1.05
C TYR A 16 26.90 -11.87 -0.28
N MET A 17 25.97 -11.96 -1.23
CA MET A 17 25.90 -11.04 -2.39
C MET A 17 25.13 -9.78 -2.00
N MET A 18 25.76 -8.61 -2.13
CA MET A 18 25.11 -7.31 -1.93
C MET A 18 24.19 -6.95 -3.11
N PRO A 19 22.96 -6.45 -2.86
CA PRO A 19 22.17 -5.78 -3.89
C PRO A 19 22.67 -4.34 -4.14
N PRO A 20 22.59 -3.81 -5.38
CA PRO A 20 23.09 -2.48 -5.72
C PRO A 20 22.21 -1.38 -5.11
N GLY A 21 22.86 -0.48 -4.35
CA GLY A 21 22.21 0.66 -3.69
C GLY A 21 21.76 1.75 -4.66
N LYS A 22 20.60 2.35 -4.37
CA LYS A 22 20.19 3.65 -4.90
C LYS A 22 20.34 4.72 -3.82
N ALA A 23 20.97 5.82 -4.21
CA ALA A 23 21.25 6.98 -3.38
C ALA A 23 19.98 7.66 -2.86
N MET A 24 19.97 8.02 -1.58
CA MET A 24 19.02 8.95 -0.98
C MET A 24 19.49 10.39 -1.25
N THR A 25 18.65 11.19 -1.88
CA THR A 25 18.82 12.65 -1.97
C THR A 25 17.78 13.34 -1.10
N SER A 26 18.26 14.09 -0.10
CA SER A 26 17.50 15.04 0.71
C SER A 26 17.17 16.30 -0.09
N ALA A 27 15.91 16.73 -0.10
CA ALA A 27 15.54 18.09 -0.49
C ALA A 27 14.26 18.53 0.25
N TRP A 28 14.45 19.24 1.36
CA TRP A 28 13.48 20.19 1.88
C TRP A 28 13.86 21.56 1.33
N MET A 29 12.94 22.26 0.67
CA MET A 29 12.85 23.73 0.65
C MET A 29 11.58 24.16 -0.10
N ASN A 30 10.72 24.86 0.64
CA ASN A 30 9.56 25.61 0.16
C ASN A 30 9.95 27.09 0.16
N PRO A 31 9.50 27.92 -0.81
CA PRO A 31 9.07 29.26 -0.40
C PRO A 31 7.88 29.86 -1.18
N ALA A 32 7.01 30.50 -0.39
CA ALA A 32 6.45 31.85 -0.53
C ALA A 32 5.29 32.18 -1.52
N LEU A 33 4.25 32.73 -0.86
CA LEU A 33 3.13 33.60 -1.23
C LEU A 33 3.33 34.73 -2.28
N GLY A 34 2.24 35.08 -2.97
CA GLY A 34 1.97 36.39 -3.61
C GLY A 34 0.53 36.48 -4.23
N PRO A 35 -0.11 37.66 -4.38
CA PRO A 35 -1.55 37.84 -4.10
C PRO A 35 -2.50 38.28 -5.25
N ALA A 36 -3.82 38.22 -4.93
CA ALA A 36 -4.99 39.05 -5.32
C ALA A 36 -5.60 39.01 -6.75
N MET A 37 -6.94 38.91 -6.85
CA MET A 37 -7.89 39.98 -7.25
C MET A 37 -9.36 39.48 -7.34
N VAL A 38 -10.30 40.39 -7.06
CA VAL A 38 -11.77 40.24 -7.02
C VAL A 38 -12.40 40.73 -8.34
N SER A 39 -13.47 40.12 -8.82
CA SER A 39 -14.56 40.84 -9.53
C SER A 39 -15.86 40.03 -9.63
N GLU A 40 -16.97 40.69 -9.33
CA GLU A 40 -18.36 40.22 -9.36
C GLU A 40 -18.94 40.05 -10.78
N GLY A 41 -19.99 39.22 -10.91
CA GLY A 41 -20.90 39.20 -12.06
C GLY A 41 -21.65 37.87 -12.26
N ALA A 42 -22.90 37.81 -11.81
CA ALA A 42 -23.91 36.82 -12.24
C ALA A 42 -24.92 37.51 -13.20
N PRO A 43 -25.89 36.81 -13.86
CA PRO A 43 -26.18 35.38 -13.89
C PRO A 43 -26.35 34.81 -15.32
N LEU A 44 -26.56 33.50 -15.47
CA LEU A 44 -27.58 32.86 -16.34
C LEU A 44 -27.46 31.32 -16.23
N VAL A 45 -28.59 30.66 -15.99
CA VAL A 45 -28.74 29.24 -15.63
C VAL A 45 -28.73 28.36 -16.90
N ASN A 46 -27.85 27.35 -16.95
CA ASN A 46 -27.88 26.24 -17.92
C ASN A 46 -27.86 24.89 -17.16
N PRO A 47 -28.65 23.88 -17.58
CA PRO A 47 -28.75 22.60 -16.89
C PRO A 47 -27.46 21.77 -17.07
N ALA A 48 -26.99 21.23 -15.94
CA ALA A 48 -25.64 20.75 -15.72
C ALA A 48 -25.16 19.63 -16.66
N VAL A 49 -24.06 19.93 -17.35
CA VAL A 49 -23.04 18.96 -17.78
C VAL A 49 -22.39 18.43 -16.50
N VAL A 50 -22.40 17.11 -16.30
CA VAL A 50 -21.66 16.47 -15.20
C VAL A 50 -20.18 16.51 -15.57
N THR A 51 -19.44 17.44 -14.97
CA THR A 51 -17.98 17.49 -15.03
C THR A 51 -17.41 16.46 -14.06
N ASP A 52 -16.45 15.66 -14.52
CA ASP A 52 -15.61 14.80 -13.67
C ASP A 52 -14.86 15.67 -12.65
N GLY A 53 -15.37 15.73 -11.42
CA GLY A 53 -14.69 16.22 -10.24
C GLY A 53 -14.62 15.11 -9.18
N PRO A 54 -13.69 15.17 -8.23
CA PRO A 54 -13.60 14.18 -7.15
C PRO A 54 -14.95 14.10 -6.45
N THR A 55 -15.60 12.95 -6.59
CA THR A 55 -16.89 12.67 -5.98
C THR A 55 -16.65 12.63 -4.48
N ALA A 56 -17.14 13.64 -3.75
CA ALA A 56 -17.19 13.58 -2.30
C ALA A 56 -17.83 12.25 -1.90
N PRO A 57 -17.21 11.49 -0.98
CA PRO A 57 -17.65 10.12 -0.75
C PRO A 57 -19.01 10.16 0.00
N PRO A 58 -19.96 9.24 -0.29
CA PRO A 58 -21.33 9.37 0.17
C PRO A 58 -21.42 9.38 1.70
N SER A 59 -21.91 10.46 2.29
CA SER A 59 -22.00 10.69 3.74
C SER A 59 -22.93 9.75 4.52
N ASP A 60 -23.29 8.58 3.96
CA ASP A 60 -24.28 7.60 4.44
C ASP A 60 -23.65 6.20 4.66
N TRP A 61 -22.45 6.14 5.24
CA TRP A 61 -21.94 4.85 5.75
C TRP A 61 -22.58 4.56 7.11
N GLU A 62 -23.09 3.35 7.27
CA GLU A 62 -23.59 2.88 8.56
C GLU A 62 -22.45 2.94 9.59
N VAL A 63 -22.72 3.55 10.74
CA VAL A 63 -21.78 3.55 11.86
C VAL A 63 -21.86 2.18 12.52
N ILE A 64 -20.83 1.36 12.30
CA ILE A 64 -20.71 0.03 12.90
C ILE A 64 -19.87 0.16 14.20
N PRO A 65 -20.38 -0.31 15.36
CA PRO A 65 -19.63 -0.25 16.62
C PRO A 65 -18.26 -0.94 16.52
N GLY A 66 -17.20 -0.28 17.02
CA GLY A 66 -15.80 -0.72 16.90
C GLY A 66 -15.13 -0.38 15.56
N TYR A 67 -15.87 0.21 14.62
CA TYR A 67 -15.40 0.68 13.31
C TYR A 67 -15.79 2.14 13.07
N GLU A 68 -15.88 2.93 14.13
CA GLU A 68 -16.38 4.29 14.07
C GLU A 68 -15.47 5.21 13.23
N GLY A 69 -16.11 5.92 12.30
CA GLY A 69 -15.47 6.90 11.43
C GLY A 69 -14.58 6.30 10.34
N MET A 70 -14.75 5.03 9.96
CA MET A 70 -14.15 4.48 8.73
C MET A 70 -14.68 5.14 7.44
N GLY A 71 -15.70 6.00 7.53
CA GLY A 71 -16.26 6.73 6.39
C GLY A 71 -15.58 8.08 6.20
N GLY A 72 -14.90 8.28 5.08
CA GLY A 72 -14.50 9.62 4.64
C GLY A 72 -13.27 9.68 3.74
N ASP A 73 -12.22 8.91 4.03
CA ASP A 73 -10.94 9.03 3.32
C ASP A 73 -10.42 7.67 2.86
N ASP A 74 -9.85 7.64 1.64
CA ASP A 74 -9.20 6.47 1.02
C ASP A 74 -8.04 5.87 1.86
N GLY A 75 -7.62 6.57 2.93
CA GLY A 75 -6.48 6.22 3.78
C GLY A 75 -6.73 5.12 4.81
N GLY A 76 -7.97 4.67 5.01
CA GLY A 76 -8.31 3.74 6.09
C GLY A 76 -7.97 4.30 7.48
N LYS A 77 -8.24 3.52 8.53
CA LYS A 77 -7.88 3.91 9.91
C LYS A 77 -6.94 2.91 10.55
N PHE A 78 -5.87 3.42 11.17
CA PHE A 78 -5.01 2.65 12.07
C PHE A 78 -5.76 2.30 13.35
N LEU A 79 -5.67 1.04 13.76
CA LEU A 79 -6.34 0.52 14.93
C LEU A 79 -5.29 0.17 15.99
N PRO A 80 -5.18 0.93 17.09
CA PRO A 80 -4.21 0.63 18.12
C PRO A 80 -4.54 -0.72 18.78
N PRO A 81 -3.53 -1.54 19.10
CA PRO A 81 -3.74 -2.76 19.86
C PRO A 81 -4.29 -2.45 21.26
N PRO A 82 -5.07 -3.37 21.85
CA PRO A 82 -5.49 -3.25 23.24
C PRO A 82 -4.25 -3.11 24.13
N GLN A 83 -4.35 -2.24 25.14
CA GLN A 83 -3.26 -2.04 26.09
C GLN A 83 -2.95 -3.37 26.80
N PRO A 84 -1.68 -3.82 26.81
CA PRO A 84 -1.29 -4.97 27.60
C PRO A 84 -1.71 -4.74 29.06
N GLY A 85 -2.41 -5.71 29.67
CA GLY A 85 -2.68 -5.67 31.10
C GLY A 85 -1.38 -5.61 31.92
N PRO A 86 -1.46 -5.34 33.24
CA PRO A 86 -0.27 -5.30 34.08
C PRO A 86 0.54 -6.59 33.91
N ILE A 87 1.76 -6.47 33.38
CA ILE A 87 2.67 -7.62 33.21
C ILE A 87 2.98 -8.13 34.63
N PRO A 88 2.49 -9.31 35.04
CA PRO A 88 2.81 -9.84 36.35
C PRO A 88 4.25 -10.35 36.32
N GLY A 89 5.11 -9.72 37.13
CA GLY A 89 6.44 -10.21 37.42
C GLY A 89 7.52 -9.57 36.56
N SER A 90 8.52 -9.01 37.25
CA SER A 90 9.83 -8.74 36.67
C SER A 90 10.33 -9.98 35.93
N VAL A 91 10.68 -9.84 34.65
CA VAL A 91 11.43 -10.85 33.92
C VAL A 91 12.63 -11.25 34.80
N PRO A 92 12.80 -12.52 35.19
CA PRO A 92 13.93 -12.94 36.00
C PRO A 92 15.21 -12.53 35.28
N THR A 93 16.03 -11.71 35.95
CA THR A 93 17.38 -11.44 35.49
C THR A 93 18.07 -12.80 35.30
N PRO A 94 18.66 -13.11 34.14
CA PRO A 94 19.32 -14.39 33.95
C PRO A 94 20.36 -14.57 35.06
N ALA A 95 20.17 -15.60 35.89
CA ALA A 95 20.95 -15.89 37.10
C ALA A 95 22.37 -16.41 36.80
N ASN A 96 22.87 -16.22 35.59
CA ASN A 96 24.20 -16.70 35.22
C ASN A 96 25.24 -15.68 35.70
N THR A 97 25.76 -15.90 36.90
CA THR A 97 26.80 -15.07 37.54
C THR A 97 28.22 -15.54 37.21
N SER A 98 28.39 -16.68 36.54
CA SER A 98 29.71 -17.20 36.15
C SER A 98 30.08 -16.79 34.72
N TRP A 99 30.38 -15.51 34.52
CA TRP A 99 30.94 -15.02 33.25
C TRP A 99 32.46 -15.19 33.27
N THR A 100 32.97 -16.33 32.79
CA THR A 100 34.40 -16.49 32.47
C THR A 100 34.64 -16.05 31.04
N ILE A 101 35.43 -14.99 30.85
CA ILE A 101 35.83 -14.53 29.52
C ILE A 101 37.00 -15.41 29.05
N PRO A 102 36.90 -16.11 27.92
CA PRO A 102 38.03 -16.86 27.36
C PRO A 102 39.18 -15.89 27.07
N SER A 103 40.35 -16.17 27.63
CA SER A 103 41.60 -15.49 27.27
C SER A 103 42.33 -16.29 26.20
N ILE A 104 42.94 -15.59 25.24
CA ILE A 104 43.84 -16.21 24.27
C ILE A 104 45.27 -16.22 24.81
N SER A 105 46.08 -17.19 24.37
CA SER A 105 47.51 -17.19 24.69
C SER A 105 48.24 -16.10 23.91
N GLU A 106 49.46 -15.76 24.34
CA GLU A 106 50.31 -14.82 23.63
C GLU A 106 50.66 -15.30 22.21
N ASP A 107 50.93 -16.59 22.06
CA ASP A 107 51.22 -17.19 20.76
C ASP A 107 50.02 -17.10 19.81
N ASP A 108 48.81 -17.33 20.30
CA ASP A 108 47.58 -17.17 19.50
C ASP A 108 47.35 -15.72 19.09
N ALA A 109 47.56 -14.77 20.02
CA ALA A 109 47.45 -13.34 19.75
C ALA A 109 48.46 -12.89 18.67
N ARG A 110 49.69 -13.40 18.76
CA ARG A 110 50.77 -13.15 17.80
C ARG A 110 50.42 -13.68 16.41
N ILE A 111 49.97 -14.93 16.32
CA ILE A 111 49.56 -15.56 15.05
C ILE A 111 48.43 -14.75 14.42
N ALA A 112 47.39 -14.39 15.18
CA ALA A 112 46.27 -13.62 14.68
C ALA A 112 46.69 -12.23 14.15
N LEU A 113 47.61 -11.55 14.83
CA LEU A 113 48.13 -10.25 14.38
C LEU A 113 49.00 -10.38 13.12
N MET A 114 49.80 -11.45 13.02
CA MET A 114 50.57 -11.76 11.81
C MET A 114 49.66 -12.01 10.61
N ASP A 115 48.58 -12.78 10.78
CA ASP A 115 47.62 -13.05 9.72
C ASP A 115 46.85 -11.80 9.31
N TYR A 116 46.48 -10.94 10.26
CA TYR A 116 45.94 -9.62 9.96
C TYR A 116 46.92 -8.77 9.15
N ALA A 117 48.20 -8.71 9.54
CA ALA A 117 49.23 -7.96 8.82
C ALA A 117 49.41 -8.47 7.38
N LYS A 118 49.42 -9.80 7.16
CA LYS A 118 49.48 -10.39 5.81
C LYS A 118 48.27 -10.05 4.95
N SER A 119 47.08 -9.89 5.56
CA SER A 119 45.84 -9.55 4.85
C SER A 119 45.78 -8.11 4.33
N LYS A 120 46.68 -7.22 4.80
CA LYS A 120 46.74 -5.82 4.39
C LYS A 120 47.94 -5.59 3.49
N CYS A 121 47.76 -4.89 2.36
CA CYS A 121 48.92 -4.51 1.57
C CYS A 121 49.87 -3.70 2.43
N CYS A 122 51.15 -3.96 2.24
CA CYS A 122 52.20 -3.05 2.61
C CYS A 122 52.46 -3.01 4.14
N TYR A 123 51.78 -3.87 4.93
CA TYR A 123 52.09 -4.13 6.33
C TYR A 123 53.24 -5.14 6.40
N ARG A 124 54.29 -4.83 7.16
CA ARG A 124 55.37 -5.78 7.44
C ARG A 124 55.00 -6.61 8.66
N SER A 125 55.13 -7.93 8.57
CA SER A 125 54.84 -8.86 9.68
C SER A 125 55.90 -8.83 10.79
N THR A 126 57.05 -8.20 10.55
CA THR A 126 58.16 -8.11 11.53
C THR A 126 57.71 -7.53 12.87
N ALA A 127 56.91 -6.46 12.85
CA ALA A 127 56.40 -5.85 14.08
C ALA A 127 55.49 -6.78 14.87
N ALA A 128 54.66 -7.59 14.19
CA ALA A 128 53.81 -8.58 14.85
C ALA A 128 54.61 -9.78 15.37
N GLN A 129 55.72 -10.13 14.73
CA GLN A 129 56.58 -11.25 15.12
C GLN A 129 57.46 -10.93 16.34
N GLU A 130 58.01 -9.72 16.38
CA GLU A 130 59.02 -9.30 17.37
C GLU A 130 58.44 -8.49 18.53
N MET A 131 57.15 -8.15 18.52
CA MET A 131 56.56 -7.39 19.62
C MET A 131 56.47 -8.21 20.90
N ASP A 132 56.81 -7.55 22.01
CA ASP A 132 56.61 -8.07 23.37
C ASP A 132 55.20 -7.73 23.85
N PHE A 133 54.47 -8.75 24.32
CA PHE A 133 53.17 -8.57 24.95
C PHE A 133 53.35 -8.34 26.45
N HIS A 134 53.12 -7.11 26.91
CA HIS A 134 53.18 -6.80 28.34
C HIS A 134 51.94 -7.24 29.11
N GLU A 135 50.76 -7.10 28.51
CA GLU A 135 49.50 -7.39 29.16
C GLU A 135 48.41 -7.73 28.13
N LEU A 136 47.74 -8.87 28.32
CA LEU A 136 46.59 -9.30 27.50
C LEU A 136 45.33 -9.28 28.36
N ARG A 137 44.53 -8.23 28.22
CA ARG A 137 43.24 -8.10 28.92
C ARG A 137 42.10 -8.59 28.02
N PRO A 138 41.38 -9.66 28.40
CA PRO A 138 40.21 -10.09 27.65
C PRO A 138 39.05 -9.11 27.87
N PHE A 139 38.41 -8.68 26.79
CA PHE A 139 37.21 -7.84 26.82
C PHE A 139 36.08 -8.53 26.08
N ASN A 140 34.87 -8.50 26.66
CA ASN A 140 33.66 -8.92 25.96
C ASN A 140 33.17 -7.80 25.06
N THR A 141 32.99 -8.10 23.77
CA THR A 141 32.21 -7.26 22.87
C THR A 141 30.92 -7.98 22.53
N TYR A 142 29.79 -7.37 22.87
CA TYR A 142 28.47 -7.88 22.50
C TYR A 142 28.04 -7.25 21.19
N ARG A 143 27.77 -8.09 20.18
CA ARG A 143 27.09 -7.67 18.96
C ARG A 143 25.66 -8.19 19.03
N TYR A 144 24.72 -7.32 19.38
CA TYR A 144 23.31 -7.62 19.30
C TYR A 144 22.76 -7.20 17.94
N ARG A 145 21.83 -7.99 17.41
CA ARG A 145 20.95 -7.61 16.31
C ARG A 145 19.55 -7.58 16.89
N LEU A 146 18.95 -6.40 16.97
CA LEU A 146 17.56 -6.26 17.34
C LEU A 146 16.72 -6.40 16.07
N GLU A 147 15.83 -7.38 16.05
CA GLU A 147 14.82 -7.53 15.01
C GLU A 147 13.46 -7.36 15.66
N THR A 148 12.63 -6.53 15.05
CA THR A 148 11.26 -6.28 15.50
C THR A 148 10.31 -6.89 14.50
N PHE A 149 9.38 -7.70 14.98
CA PHE A 149 8.29 -8.27 14.20
C PHE A 149 6.99 -7.76 14.82
N THR A 150 6.26 -6.93 14.10
CA THR A 150 5.15 -6.15 14.64
C THR A 150 3.93 -6.26 13.76
N GLU A 151 2.78 -6.55 14.34
CA GLU A 151 1.53 -6.54 13.61
C GLU A 151 0.86 -5.16 13.67
N SER A 152 0.39 -4.65 12.54
CA SER A 152 -0.51 -3.50 12.48
C SER A 152 -1.78 -3.82 11.71
N ARG A 153 -2.92 -3.34 12.23
CA ARG A 153 -4.25 -3.53 11.65
C ARG A 153 -4.82 -2.19 11.17
N THR A 154 -5.36 -2.19 9.96
CA THR A 154 -6.11 -1.07 9.39
C THR A 154 -7.42 -1.52 8.78
N CYS A 155 -8.45 -0.70 8.84
CA CYS A 155 -9.75 -1.01 8.25
C CYS A 155 -10.17 0.07 7.26
N LYS A 156 -10.81 -0.35 6.16
CA LYS A 156 -11.39 0.55 5.14
C LYS A 156 -12.68 0.00 4.57
N TRP A 157 -13.57 0.89 4.11
CA TRP A 157 -14.74 0.47 3.33
C TRP A 157 -14.32 0.01 1.94
N VAL A 158 -14.91 -1.10 1.48
CA VAL A 158 -14.74 -1.61 0.13
C VAL A 158 -16.12 -1.77 -0.50
N THR A 159 -16.20 -1.37 -1.77
CA THR A 159 -17.38 -1.55 -2.63
C THR A 159 -17.01 -2.49 -3.77
N ALA A 160 -17.78 -3.55 -3.98
CA ALA A 160 -17.58 -4.53 -5.03
C ALA A 160 -18.90 -4.85 -5.78
N PRO A 161 -18.85 -5.27 -7.05
CA PRO A 161 -20.04 -5.75 -7.74
C PRO A 161 -20.67 -6.95 -7.02
N TYR A 162 -21.99 -6.97 -6.88
CA TYR A 162 -22.68 -8.13 -6.35
C TYR A 162 -22.76 -9.24 -7.41
N THR A 163 -22.27 -10.44 -7.08
CA THR A 163 -22.23 -11.61 -7.97
C THR A 163 -23.14 -12.76 -7.53
N GLY A 164 -24.02 -12.54 -6.55
CA GLY A 164 -25.01 -13.54 -6.11
C GLY A 164 -24.52 -14.43 -4.98
N GLN A 165 -23.36 -14.09 -4.41
CA GLN A 165 -22.83 -14.70 -3.20
C GLN A 165 -23.77 -14.48 -2.00
N ALA A 166 -23.69 -15.36 -1.00
CA ALA A 166 -24.32 -15.09 0.28
C ALA A 166 -23.77 -13.79 0.89
N VAL A 167 -24.65 -12.99 1.49
CA VAL A 167 -24.29 -11.68 2.07
C VAL A 167 -24.21 -11.83 3.58
N ASP A 168 -23.01 -11.66 4.12
CA ASP A 168 -22.76 -11.73 5.56
C ASP A 168 -23.09 -10.37 6.22
N SER A 169 -24.38 -10.17 6.46
CA SER A 169 -24.97 -8.93 6.95
C SER A 169 -24.94 -8.84 8.48
N PRO A 170 -25.13 -7.64 9.09
CA PRO A 170 -25.35 -7.51 10.53
C PRO A 170 -26.52 -8.34 11.08
N MET A 171 -27.39 -8.88 10.22
CA MET A 171 -28.44 -9.82 10.63
C MET A 171 -27.91 -11.24 10.89
N CYS A 172 -26.72 -11.59 10.39
CA CYS A 172 -26.09 -12.90 10.58
C CYS A 172 -25.31 -13.01 11.90
N GLY A 173 -25.00 -11.88 12.54
CA GLY A 173 -24.25 -11.82 13.78
C GLY A 173 -23.78 -10.40 14.12
N ILE A 174 -23.09 -10.28 15.25
CA ILE A 174 -22.49 -9.01 15.69
C ILE A 174 -21.05 -8.95 15.14
N PRO A 175 -20.67 -7.88 14.43
CA PRO A 175 -19.29 -7.72 13.97
C PRO A 175 -18.29 -7.79 15.14
N PRO A 176 -17.23 -8.64 15.04
CA PRO A 176 -16.20 -8.70 16.07
C PRO A 176 -15.36 -7.41 16.10
N GLN A 177 -14.70 -7.12 17.23
CA GLN A 177 -13.75 -6.02 17.27
C GLN A 177 -12.54 -6.31 16.37
N PRO A 178 -11.85 -5.28 15.86
CA PRO A 178 -10.79 -5.49 14.87
C PRO A 178 -9.65 -6.42 15.33
N TRP A 179 -9.33 -6.42 16.63
CA TRP A 179 -8.31 -7.27 17.23
C TRP A 179 -8.80 -8.66 17.66
N ASP A 180 -10.12 -8.86 17.74
CA ASP A 180 -10.74 -10.17 18.05
C ASP A 180 -10.89 -11.05 16.80
N ILE A 181 -10.64 -10.50 15.60
CA ILE A 181 -10.66 -11.26 14.35
C ILE A 181 -9.46 -12.22 14.34
N PRO A 182 -9.69 -13.53 14.20
CA PRO A 182 -8.63 -14.53 14.18
C PRO A 182 -7.89 -14.50 12.85
N ILE A 183 -6.55 -14.46 12.92
CA ILE A 183 -5.68 -14.33 11.75
C ILE A 183 -4.51 -15.31 11.88
N GLN A 184 -4.07 -15.86 10.75
CA GLN A 184 -2.90 -16.73 10.71
C GLN A 184 -1.63 -15.89 10.70
N ILE A 185 -0.92 -15.89 11.83
CA ILE A 185 0.35 -15.17 11.98
C ILE A 185 1.40 -15.82 11.06
N PRO A 186 2.11 -15.04 10.22
CA PRO A 186 3.15 -15.59 9.35
C PRO A 186 4.37 -16.05 10.14
N ALA A 187 5.34 -16.65 9.44
CA ALA A 187 6.63 -16.96 10.02
C ALA A 187 7.28 -15.68 10.57
N MET A 188 7.93 -15.79 11.74
CA MET A 188 8.59 -14.65 12.37
C MET A 188 9.58 -13.98 11.41
N PHE A 189 9.64 -12.65 11.44
CA PHE A 189 10.49 -11.82 10.59
C PHE A 189 10.25 -11.99 9.08
N THR A 190 9.01 -12.31 8.71
CA THR A 190 8.57 -12.34 7.31
C THR A 190 7.49 -11.29 7.09
N ASP A 191 7.81 -10.28 6.27
CA ASP A 191 6.86 -9.25 5.87
C ASP A 191 5.70 -9.90 5.12
N LYS A 192 4.47 -9.58 5.54
CA LYS A 192 3.26 -10.09 4.88
C LYS A 192 2.13 -9.09 5.01
N GLU A 193 1.29 -9.04 3.98
CA GLU A 193 0.01 -8.34 4.02
C GLU A 193 -1.13 -9.36 3.84
N MET A 194 -2.15 -9.27 4.68
CA MET A 194 -3.40 -10.02 4.54
C MET A 194 -4.58 -9.06 4.47
N ASN A 195 -5.52 -9.37 3.58
CA ASN A 195 -6.75 -8.61 3.36
C ASN A 195 -7.94 -9.55 3.54
N MET A 196 -8.91 -9.16 4.38
CA MET A 196 -10.10 -9.97 4.62
C MET A 196 -11.32 -9.11 4.96
N PRO A 197 -12.53 -9.49 4.51
CA PRO A 197 -13.75 -8.83 4.92
C PRO A 197 -14.00 -9.05 6.41
N VAL A 198 -14.42 -8.00 7.11
CA VAL A 198 -14.84 -8.07 8.50
C VAL A 198 -16.19 -8.81 8.55
N PRO A 199 -16.32 -9.87 9.37
CA PRO A 199 -17.57 -10.62 9.51
C PRO A 199 -18.75 -9.73 9.88
N HIS A 200 -19.92 -10.06 9.33
CA HIS A 200 -21.20 -9.40 9.59
C HIS A 200 -21.27 -7.91 9.25
N THR A 201 -20.35 -7.39 8.42
CA THR A 201 -20.37 -5.97 7.98
C THR A 201 -20.85 -5.77 6.55
N SER A 202 -21.23 -6.85 5.85
CA SER A 202 -21.60 -6.76 4.45
C SER A 202 -23.03 -6.24 4.27
N SER A 203 -23.21 -5.30 3.36
CA SER A 203 -24.51 -4.74 3.01
C SER A 203 -24.69 -4.67 1.50
N LEU A 204 -25.90 -4.93 1.03
CA LEU A 204 -26.24 -4.68 -0.38
C LEU A 204 -26.78 -3.26 -0.52
N LYS A 205 -26.21 -2.52 -1.46
CA LYS A 205 -26.69 -1.20 -1.84
C LYS A 205 -27.04 -1.17 -3.32
N ALA A 206 -27.98 -0.30 -3.70
CA ALA A 206 -28.23 0.01 -5.09
C ALA A 206 -26.97 0.63 -5.70
N CYS A 207 -26.58 0.19 -6.89
CA CYS A 207 -25.41 0.73 -7.57
C CYS A 207 -25.63 2.22 -7.87
N PRO A 208 -24.76 3.13 -7.39
CA PRO A 208 -24.95 4.57 -7.58
C PRO A 208 -24.78 4.98 -9.05
N GLN A 209 -23.92 4.28 -9.80
CA GLN A 209 -23.65 4.59 -11.21
C GLN A 209 -24.85 4.37 -12.14
N CYS A 210 -25.70 3.39 -11.82
CA CYS A 210 -26.88 3.07 -12.62
C CYS A 210 -28.19 3.17 -11.84
N LEU A 211 -28.16 3.72 -10.62
CA LEU A 211 -29.32 3.86 -9.73
C LEU A 211 -30.14 2.56 -9.60
N GLY A 212 -29.47 1.41 -9.45
CA GLY A 212 -30.17 0.11 -9.35
C GLY A 212 -30.60 -0.54 -10.67
N ILE A 213 -30.45 0.13 -11.82
CA ILE A 213 -31.00 -0.36 -13.11
C ILE A 213 -30.14 -1.46 -13.74
N GLY A 214 -28.84 -1.51 -13.45
CA GLY A 214 -27.89 -2.47 -14.04
C GLY A 214 -27.36 -2.06 -15.43
N ARG A 215 -27.86 -0.98 -16.02
CA ARG A 215 -27.41 -0.45 -17.31
C ARG A 215 -27.23 1.07 -17.24
N THR A 216 -26.29 1.59 -18.01
CA THR A 216 -26.04 3.03 -18.15
C THR A 216 -26.26 3.45 -19.60
N VAL A 217 -26.54 4.73 -19.81
CA VAL A 217 -26.69 5.29 -21.16
C VAL A 217 -25.36 5.16 -21.89
N CYS A 218 -25.40 4.75 -23.16
CA CYS A 218 -24.17 4.61 -23.93
C CYS A 218 -23.55 5.99 -24.18
N ASN A 219 -22.41 6.27 -23.55
CA ASN A 219 -21.68 7.53 -23.69
C ASN A 219 -21.19 7.79 -25.12
N LYS A 220 -20.94 6.74 -25.92
CA LYS A 220 -20.49 6.89 -27.31
C LYS A 220 -21.56 7.45 -28.25
N CYS A 221 -22.83 7.21 -27.98
CA CYS A 221 -23.94 7.68 -28.80
C CYS A 221 -24.92 8.58 -28.04
N HIS A 222 -24.62 8.91 -26.78
CA HIS A 222 -25.49 9.67 -25.87
C HIS A 222 -26.95 9.17 -25.88
N GLY A 223 -27.13 7.84 -25.86
CA GLY A 223 -28.47 7.23 -25.85
C GLY A 223 -29.24 7.25 -27.18
N THR A 224 -28.66 7.74 -28.28
CA THR A 224 -29.33 7.73 -29.60
C THR A 224 -29.27 6.37 -30.31
N GLY A 225 -28.33 5.50 -29.94
CA GLY A 225 -28.11 4.18 -30.56
C GLY A 225 -27.42 4.24 -31.93
N ARG A 226 -27.13 5.45 -32.40
CA ARG A 226 -26.44 5.72 -33.67
C ARG A 226 -25.34 6.76 -33.45
N ILE A 227 -24.31 6.71 -34.27
CA ILE A 227 -23.20 7.66 -34.26
C ILE A 227 -23.06 8.30 -35.64
N ARG A 228 -22.49 9.50 -35.68
CA ARG A 228 -22.20 10.19 -36.94
C ARG A 228 -21.31 9.32 -37.81
N CYS A 229 -21.67 9.14 -39.09
CA CYS A 229 -20.84 8.40 -40.02
C CYS A 229 -19.53 9.16 -40.22
N TRP A 230 -18.41 8.56 -39.80
CA TRP A 230 -17.08 9.18 -39.88
C TRP A 230 -16.62 9.44 -41.32
N ILE A 231 -17.15 8.69 -42.29
CA ILE A 231 -16.76 8.80 -43.71
C ILE A 231 -17.41 10.01 -44.41
N CYS A 232 -18.67 10.31 -44.08
CA CYS A 232 -19.39 11.45 -44.68
C CYS A 232 -19.64 12.58 -43.69
N ASN A 233 -19.10 12.50 -42.48
CA ASN A 233 -19.35 13.45 -41.40
C ASN A 233 -20.84 13.81 -41.30
N GLY A 234 -21.75 12.84 -41.26
CA GLY A 234 -23.17 13.11 -41.03
C GLY A 234 -23.98 13.54 -42.25
N THR A 235 -23.37 13.87 -43.39
CA THR A 235 -24.09 14.41 -44.55
C THR A 235 -24.87 13.35 -45.34
N GLY A 236 -24.53 12.07 -45.18
CA GLY A 236 -25.09 10.97 -45.97
C GLY A 236 -24.59 10.93 -47.42
N ARG A 237 -23.77 11.89 -47.84
CA ARG A 237 -23.26 12.01 -49.22
C ARG A 237 -21.75 12.21 -49.22
N ARG A 238 -21.07 11.68 -50.24
CA ARG A 238 -19.74 12.12 -50.65
C ARG A 238 -19.91 12.94 -51.93
N ILE A 239 -18.95 13.81 -52.22
CA ILE A 239 -18.87 14.75 -53.37
C ILE A 239 -20.03 14.62 -54.38
N ASN A 240 -20.12 13.52 -55.14
CA ASN A 240 -21.18 13.28 -56.13
C ASN A 240 -22.01 12.01 -55.93
N ASP A 241 -21.91 11.33 -54.79
CA ASP A 241 -22.52 10.02 -54.58
C ASP A 241 -23.08 9.78 -53.18
N THR A 242 -24.00 8.82 -53.06
CA THR A 242 -24.53 8.41 -51.76
C THR A 242 -23.46 7.69 -50.95
N CYS A 243 -23.27 8.06 -49.68
CA CYS A 243 -22.25 7.42 -48.86
C CYS A 243 -22.58 5.93 -48.65
N HIS A 244 -21.79 5.02 -49.25
CA HIS A 244 -22.03 3.56 -49.17
C HIS A 244 -21.98 3.02 -47.74
N GLN A 245 -21.13 3.61 -46.88
CA GLN A 245 -20.93 3.14 -45.51
C GLN A 245 -22.15 3.36 -44.61
N CYS A 246 -22.88 4.46 -44.78
CA CYS A 246 -24.13 4.73 -44.06
C CYS A 246 -25.37 4.61 -44.96
N ARG A 247 -25.21 4.20 -46.21
CA ARG A 247 -26.27 4.08 -47.24
C ARG A 247 -27.17 5.31 -47.30
N GLY A 248 -26.57 6.51 -47.26
CA GLY A 248 -27.31 7.77 -47.33
C GLY A 248 -27.87 8.29 -46.00
N GLN A 249 -27.82 7.52 -44.91
CA GLN A 249 -28.43 7.92 -43.63
C GLN A 249 -27.63 8.97 -42.86
N GLY A 250 -26.36 9.22 -43.22
CA GLY A 250 -25.45 10.11 -42.47
C GLY A 250 -25.03 9.56 -41.09
N THR A 251 -25.66 8.51 -40.59
CA THR A 251 -25.38 7.90 -39.29
C THR A 251 -25.12 6.40 -39.42
N GLN A 252 -24.44 5.82 -38.44
CA GLN A 252 -24.14 4.39 -38.35
C GLN A 252 -24.61 3.85 -37.01
N SER A 253 -24.96 2.56 -36.95
CA SER A 253 -25.24 1.89 -35.68
C SER A 253 -24.05 2.01 -34.74
N CYS A 254 -24.32 2.42 -33.49
CA CYS A 254 -23.29 2.47 -32.48
C CYS A 254 -22.80 1.05 -32.18
N LYS A 255 -21.52 0.78 -32.43
CA LYS A 255 -20.91 -0.54 -32.18
C LYS A 255 -20.80 -0.86 -30.69
N THR A 256 -20.67 0.15 -29.83
CA THR A 256 -20.49 -0.03 -28.39
C THR A 256 -21.76 -0.52 -27.68
N CYS A 257 -22.93 -0.06 -28.12
CA CYS A 257 -24.22 -0.51 -27.57
C CYS A 257 -25.02 -1.39 -28.54
N HIS A 258 -24.48 -1.72 -29.71
CA HIS A 258 -25.20 -2.45 -30.77
C HIS A 258 -26.61 -1.88 -31.04
N SER A 259 -26.73 -0.56 -31.09
CA SER A 259 -28.00 0.17 -31.25
C SER A 259 -29.04 -0.01 -30.13
N THR A 260 -28.71 -0.66 -29.02
CA THR A 260 -29.60 -0.79 -27.85
C THR A 260 -29.73 0.49 -27.03
N ARG A 261 -28.85 1.47 -27.26
CA ARG A 261 -28.74 2.78 -26.56
C ARG A 261 -28.15 2.72 -25.16
N TYR A 262 -28.07 1.54 -24.57
CA TYR A 262 -27.56 1.31 -23.23
C TYR A 262 -26.35 0.36 -23.25
N VAL A 263 -25.54 0.41 -22.22
CA VAL A 263 -24.45 -0.53 -21.97
C VAL A 263 -24.60 -1.10 -20.57
N THR A 264 -24.07 -2.31 -20.36
CA THR A 264 -24.03 -2.92 -19.03
C THR A 264 -23.25 -2.00 -18.08
N CYS A 265 -23.81 -1.75 -16.90
CA CYS A 265 -23.14 -0.95 -15.90
C CYS A 265 -21.88 -1.68 -15.41
N VAL A 266 -20.72 -1.02 -15.51
CA VAL A 266 -19.43 -1.58 -15.13
C VAL A 266 -19.35 -1.76 -13.61
N GLY A 267 -19.80 -0.77 -12.82
CA GLY A 267 -19.69 -0.81 -11.35
C GLY A 267 -20.50 -1.90 -10.66
N CYS A 268 -21.56 -2.43 -11.29
CA CYS A 268 -22.36 -3.55 -10.74
C CYS A 268 -22.43 -4.76 -11.66
N SER A 269 -21.64 -4.78 -12.74
CA SER A 269 -21.62 -5.87 -13.72
C SER A 269 -23.01 -6.29 -14.21
N GLY A 270 -23.90 -5.33 -14.41
CA GLY A 270 -25.26 -5.58 -14.91
C GLY A 270 -26.35 -5.89 -13.88
N ARG A 271 -25.99 -6.09 -12.61
CA ARG A 271 -26.96 -6.55 -11.59
C ARG A 271 -27.77 -5.44 -10.92
N GLY A 272 -27.32 -4.20 -11.06
CA GLY A 272 -27.92 -3.07 -10.37
C GLY A 272 -27.56 -2.99 -8.87
N GLN A 273 -26.91 -4.00 -8.31
CA GLN A 273 -26.55 -4.07 -6.89
C GLN A 273 -25.03 -4.14 -6.71
N ILE A 274 -24.57 -3.52 -5.64
CA ILE A 274 -23.18 -3.55 -5.17
C ILE A 274 -23.15 -4.06 -3.73
N LEU A 275 -22.04 -4.70 -3.37
CA LEU A 275 -21.74 -5.15 -2.02
C LEU A 275 -20.80 -4.15 -1.37
N ASN A 276 -21.18 -3.63 -0.20
CA ASN A 276 -20.35 -2.78 0.62
C ASN A 276 -20.00 -3.50 1.92
N TYR A 277 -18.73 -3.55 2.28
CA TYR A 277 -18.26 -4.20 3.51
C TYR A 277 -17.00 -3.50 4.02
N ILE A 278 -16.68 -3.72 5.30
CA ILE A 278 -15.42 -3.27 5.87
C ILE A 278 -14.37 -4.33 5.59
N ASN A 279 -13.22 -3.94 5.06
CA ASN A 279 -12.07 -4.82 4.84
C ASN A 279 -10.98 -4.50 5.87
N LEU A 280 -10.54 -5.53 6.59
CA LEU A 280 -9.39 -5.51 7.48
C LEU A 280 -8.13 -5.82 6.67
N ILE A 281 -7.12 -4.98 6.83
CA ILE A 281 -5.78 -5.13 6.28
C ILE A 281 -4.83 -5.30 7.46
N VAL A 282 -4.09 -6.41 7.47
CA VAL A 282 -3.10 -6.71 8.51
C VAL A 282 -1.74 -6.85 7.88
N THR A 283 -0.77 -6.12 8.42
CA THR A 283 0.61 -6.12 7.98
C THR A 283 1.52 -6.54 9.13
N TRP A 284 2.50 -7.38 8.83
CA TRP A 284 3.57 -7.78 9.75
C TRP A 284 4.92 -7.28 9.27
#